data_AF-A0A1Y4ITC6-F1
#
_entry.id   AF-A0A1Y4ITC6-F1
#
_cell.length_a   1.000
_cell.length_b   1.000
_cell.length_c   1.000
_cell.angle_alpha   90.00
_cell.angle_beta   90.00
_cell.angle_gamma   90.00
#
_symmetry.space_group_name_H-M   'P 1'
#
loop_
_entity.id
_entity.type
_entity.pdbx_description
1 polymer ?
#
loop_
_entity_poly.entity_id
_entity_poly.type
_entity_poly.pdbx_seq_one_letter_code
_entity_poly.pdbx_strand_id
1 'polypeptide(L)'
;MTSELWLLCCMGMVLLLTAGLAFLWAIFYDRCAREKQQLQTPDFTAKAGFKVTGLPGMPYLRLDRVYLLGRRVGQLEFFIQPSWTAVLRVAPESEELRLWELGLPEYDQLTVRPVSGVRTELRQAPGGSALACWQRDGFHYGLYLPAGEMGLAGSLLERFAADCRCAVTR
;
A
#
# COMPACT_ATOMS: atom_id res chain seq x y z
N MET A 1 -26.81 47.23 -14.23
CA MET A 1 -27.32 46.48 -13.04
C MET A 1 -27.77 45.05 -13.35
N THR A 2 -28.25 44.70 -14.55
CA THR A 2 -28.70 43.33 -14.88
C THR A 2 -27.55 42.36 -15.21
N SER A 3 -26.45 42.82 -15.81
CA SER A 3 -25.30 41.99 -16.19
C SER A 3 -24.48 41.48 -15.00
N GLU A 4 -24.26 42.32 -13.99
CA GLU A 4 -23.47 41.97 -12.79
C GLU A 4 -24.20 40.97 -11.88
N LEU A 5 -25.50 41.12 -11.72
CA LEU A 5 -26.36 40.17 -11.00
C LEU A 5 -26.40 38.80 -11.70
N TRP A 6 -26.43 38.78 -13.03
CA TRP A 6 -26.41 37.55 -13.81
C TRP A 6 -25.05 36.83 -13.68
N LEU A 7 -23.94 37.57 -13.74
CA LEU A 7 -22.60 37.04 -13.52
C LEU A 7 -22.41 36.45 -12.10
N LEU A 8 -22.93 37.13 -11.07
CA LEU A 8 -22.90 36.61 -9.70
C LEU A 8 -23.71 35.31 -9.55
N CYS A 9 -24.89 35.23 -10.16
CA CYS A 9 -25.69 34.00 -10.19
C CYS A 9 -24.97 32.85 -10.93
N CYS A 10 -24.34 33.13 -12.08
CA CYS A 10 -23.58 32.13 -12.83
C CYS A 10 -22.36 31.63 -12.04
N MET A 11 -21.59 32.52 -11.40
CA MET A 11 -20.48 32.14 -10.53
C MET A 11 -20.93 31.27 -9.36
N GLY A 12 -22.02 31.65 -8.69
CA GLY A 12 -22.60 30.87 -7.59
C GLY A 12 -23.02 29.47 -8.04
N MET A 13 -23.62 29.34 -9.22
CA MET A 13 -24.02 28.06 -9.79
C MET A 13 -22.82 27.17 -10.13
N VAL A 14 -21.76 27.73 -10.71
CA VAL A 14 -20.52 27.00 -11.01
C VAL A 14 -19.83 26.52 -9.72
N LEU A 15 -19.80 27.35 -8.67
CA LEU A 15 -19.29 26.96 -7.37
C LEU A 15 -20.09 25.80 -6.75
N LEU A 16 -21.42 25.85 -6.81
CA LEU A 16 -22.26 24.77 -6.31
C LEU A 16 -22.09 23.47 -7.12
N LEU A 17 -21.97 23.57 -8.44
CA LEU A 17 -21.74 22.41 -9.30
C LEU A 17 -20.37 21.77 -9.06
N THR A 18 -19.31 22.58 -8.94
CA THR A 18 -17.96 22.07 -8.65
C THR A 18 -17.88 21.45 -7.26
N ALA A 19 -18.47 22.08 -6.24
CA ALA A 19 -18.55 21.51 -4.90
C ALA A 19 -19.37 20.20 -4.89
N GLY A 20 -20.51 20.16 -5.58
CA GLY A 20 -21.32 18.95 -5.72
C GLY A 20 -20.59 17.82 -6.44
N LEU A 21 -19.86 18.13 -7.51
CA LEU A 21 -19.05 17.16 -8.24
C LEU A 21 -17.91 16.63 -7.37
N ALA A 22 -17.20 17.51 -6.66
CA ALA A 22 -16.14 17.13 -5.73
C ALA A 22 -16.70 16.25 -4.59
N PHE A 23 -17.89 16.56 -4.08
CA PHE A 23 -18.55 15.76 -3.05
C PHE A 23 -18.96 14.37 -3.56
N LEU A 24 -19.56 14.29 -4.75
CA LEU A 24 -19.88 13.00 -5.40
C LEU A 24 -18.62 12.18 -5.69
N TRP A 25 -17.56 12.85 -6.16
CA TRP A 25 -16.27 12.21 -6.40
C TRP A 25 -15.65 11.70 -5.10
N ALA A 26 -15.72 12.46 -4.01
CA ALA A 26 -15.26 12.04 -2.68
C ALA A 26 -16.06 10.83 -2.16
N ILE A 27 -17.38 10.82 -2.32
CA ILE A 27 -18.22 9.66 -1.95
C ILE A 27 -17.85 8.43 -2.79
N PHE A 28 -17.70 8.60 -4.09
CA PHE A 28 -17.35 7.50 -4.98
C PHE A 28 -15.95 6.96 -4.68
N TYR A 29 -15.01 7.86 -4.40
CA TYR A 29 -13.66 7.53 -3.97
C TYR A 29 -13.67 6.74 -2.66
N ASP A 30 -14.42 7.19 -1.65
CA ASP A 30 -14.53 6.49 -0.35
C ASP A 30 -15.17 5.10 -0.51
N ARG A 31 -16.23 4.98 -1.34
CA ARG A 31 -16.83 3.68 -1.65
C ARG A 31 -15.85 2.73 -2.32
N CYS A 32 -15.11 3.20 -3.32
CA CYS A 32 -14.09 2.39 -3.96
C CYS A 32 -13.01 2.02 -2.96
N ALA A 33 -12.49 2.99 -2.19
CA ALA A 33 -11.43 2.77 -1.20
C ALA A 33 -11.79 1.70 -0.18
N ARG A 34 -13.04 1.65 0.32
CA ARG A 34 -13.48 0.67 1.32
C ARG A 34 -13.62 -0.76 0.78
N GLU A 35 -13.58 -0.97 -0.53
CA GLU A 35 -13.68 -2.31 -1.11
C GLU A 35 -12.45 -3.15 -0.76
N LYS A 36 -12.67 -4.30 -0.10
CA LYS A 36 -11.65 -5.32 0.16
C LYS A 36 -12.07 -6.61 -0.52
N GLN A 37 -11.36 -6.97 -1.59
CA GLN A 37 -11.62 -8.18 -2.36
C GLN A 37 -10.53 -9.21 -2.07
N GLN A 38 -10.90 -10.43 -1.68
CA GLN A 38 -9.94 -11.53 -1.57
C GLN A 38 -9.71 -12.17 -2.94
N LEU A 39 -8.45 -12.41 -3.28
CA LEU A 39 -8.02 -13.06 -4.52
C LEU A 39 -7.30 -14.37 -4.19
N GLN A 40 -7.28 -15.28 -5.15
CA GLN A 40 -6.56 -16.57 -5.01
C GLN A 40 -5.07 -16.44 -5.32
N THR A 41 -4.71 -15.53 -6.21
CA THR A 41 -3.35 -15.29 -6.69
C THR A 41 -3.02 -13.80 -6.57
N PRO A 42 -1.74 -13.41 -6.47
CA PRO A 42 -1.30 -12.02 -6.41
C PRO A 42 -1.31 -11.36 -7.80
N ASP A 43 -2.41 -11.56 -8.52
CA ASP A 43 -2.70 -10.96 -9.81
C ASP A 43 -3.83 -9.95 -9.66
N PHE A 44 -3.49 -8.66 -9.76
CA PHE A 44 -4.41 -7.55 -9.61
C PHE A 44 -4.79 -6.92 -10.96
N THR A 45 -4.45 -7.57 -12.08
CA THR A 45 -4.58 -7.05 -13.45
C THR A 45 -5.98 -6.53 -13.73
N ALA A 46 -7.01 -7.30 -13.34
CA ALA A 46 -8.40 -7.02 -13.68
C ALA A 46 -8.96 -5.69 -13.11
N LYS A 47 -8.36 -5.14 -12.06
CA LYS A 47 -8.87 -3.96 -11.35
C LYS A 47 -7.82 -2.88 -11.14
N ALA A 48 -6.58 -3.26 -10.86
CA ALA A 48 -5.47 -2.35 -10.59
C ALA A 48 -4.43 -2.29 -11.71
N GLY A 49 -4.51 -3.15 -12.73
CA GLY A 49 -3.62 -3.11 -13.89
C GLY A 49 -2.17 -3.55 -13.61
N PHE A 50 -1.94 -4.29 -12.52
CA PHE A 50 -0.62 -4.84 -12.23
C PHE A 50 -0.72 -6.24 -11.59
N LYS A 51 0.40 -6.97 -11.61
CA LYS A 51 0.54 -8.24 -10.89
C LYS A 51 1.89 -8.34 -10.20
N VAL A 52 1.95 -9.11 -9.12
CA VAL A 52 3.21 -9.47 -8.47
C VAL A 52 3.82 -10.64 -9.23
N THR A 53 4.99 -10.44 -9.80
CA THR A 53 5.70 -11.43 -10.62
C THR A 53 6.79 -12.15 -9.85
N GLY A 54 7.28 -11.57 -8.75
CA GLY A 54 8.30 -12.16 -7.89
C GLY A 54 7.95 -11.99 -6.42
N LEU A 55 8.11 -13.07 -5.65
CA LEU A 55 8.03 -13.10 -4.20
C LEU A 55 9.21 -13.91 -3.66
N PRO A 56 9.74 -13.56 -2.46
CA PRO A 56 10.84 -14.32 -1.88
C PRO A 56 10.38 -15.75 -1.53
N GLY A 57 11.09 -16.75 -2.04
CA GLY A 57 10.90 -18.15 -1.67
C GLY A 57 11.73 -18.49 -0.44
N MET A 58 11.10 -18.59 0.74
CA MET A 58 11.77 -18.98 1.98
C MET A 58 11.03 -20.15 2.63
N PRO A 59 11.72 -21.16 3.19
CA PRO A 59 11.09 -22.37 3.71
C PRO A 59 10.14 -22.11 4.90
N TYR A 60 10.41 -21.06 5.66
CA TYR A 60 9.62 -20.66 6.83
C TYR A 60 8.54 -19.60 6.51
N LEU A 61 8.47 -19.10 5.27
CA LEU A 61 7.53 -18.07 4.83
C LEU A 61 6.51 -18.67 3.88
N ARG A 62 5.23 -18.52 4.21
CA ARG A 62 4.12 -18.97 3.35
C ARG A 62 3.16 -17.81 3.08
N LEU A 63 2.80 -17.60 1.82
CA LEU A 63 1.70 -16.72 1.46
C LEU A 63 0.38 -17.36 1.93
N ASP A 64 -0.34 -16.68 2.83
CA ASP A 64 -1.62 -17.15 3.38
C ASP A 64 -2.80 -16.55 2.61
N ARG A 65 -2.82 -15.21 2.47
CA ARG A 65 -3.95 -14.50 1.87
C ARG A 65 -3.51 -13.41 0.92
N VAL A 66 -4.32 -13.18 -0.10
CA VAL A 66 -4.14 -12.08 -1.06
C VAL A 66 -5.42 -11.27 -1.09
N TYR A 67 -5.26 -9.95 -0.96
CA TYR A 67 -6.34 -8.99 -0.99
C TYR A 67 -6.04 -7.87 -1.97
N LEU A 68 -7.07 -7.37 -2.62
CA LEU A 68 -7.05 -6.10 -3.33
C LEU A 68 -7.86 -5.09 -2.52
N LEU A 69 -7.20 -4.02 -2.10
CA LEU A 69 -7.79 -2.93 -1.33
C LEU A 69 -8.04 -1.75 -2.25
N GLY A 70 -9.27 -1.26 -2.22
CA GLY A 70 -9.66 -0.07 -2.95
C GLY A 70 -9.50 -0.13 -4.47
N ARG A 71 -9.43 -1.34 -5.04
CA ARG A 71 -9.08 -1.61 -6.45
C ARG A 71 -7.70 -1.11 -6.88
N ARG A 72 -6.82 -0.75 -5.94
CA ARG A 72 -5.56 -0.03 -6.23
C ARG A 72 -4.35 -0.61 -5.51
N VAL A 73 -4.53 -1.13 -4.30
CA VAL A 73 -3.43 -1.60 -3.44
C VAL A 73 -3.53 -3.10 -3.26
N GLY A 74 -2.49 -3.83 -3.65
CA GLY A 74 -2.36 -5.25 -3.34
C GLY A 74 -1.88 -5.44 -1.91
N GLN A 75 -2.56 -6.27 -1.13
CA GLN A 75 -2.14 -6.71 0.20
C GLN A 75 -1.91 -8.22 0.18
N LEU A 76 -0.72 -8.65 0.59
CA LEU A 76 -0.32 -10.03 0.69
C LEU A 76 0.00 -10.32 2.16
N GLU A 77 -0.71 -11.26 2.75
CA GLU A 77 -0.51 -11.68 4.14
C GLU A 77 0.30 -12.98 4.15
N PHE A 78 1.38 -12.98 4.89
CA PHE A 78 2.29 -14.10 5.02
C PHE A 78 2.24 -14.65 6.44
N PHE A 79 2.33 -15.98 6.54
CA PHE A 79 2.63 -16.69 7.76
C PHE A 79 4.13 -16.98 7.82
N ILE A 80 4.73 -16.73 8.98
CA ILE A 80 6.15 -16.94 9.28
C ILE A 80 6.23 -17.91 10.46
N GLN A 81 6.90 -19.05 10.26
CA GLN A 81 7.11 -20.02 11.35
C GLN A 81 7.96 -19.41 12.49
N PRO A 82 7.63 -19.69 13.77
CA PRO A 82 6.62 -20.65 14.23
C PRO A 82 5.21 -20.05 14.38
N SER A 83 5.04 -18.73 14.52
CA SER A 83 3.74 -18.12 14.78
C SER A 83 3.61 -16.62 14.44
N TRP A 84 4.52 -16.06 13.65
CA TRP A 84 4.46 -14.65 13.25
C TRP A 84 3.71 -14.46 11.94
N THR A 85 3.29 -13.24 11.68
CA THR A 85 2.62 -12.86 10.44
C THR A 85 3.27 -11.61 9.88
N ALA A 86 3.28 -11.45 8.56
CA ALA A 86 3.70 -10.22 7.92
C ALA A 86 2.69 -9.80 6.85
N VAL A 87 2.53 -8.50 6.67
CA VAL A 87 1.63 -7.91 5.69
C VAL A 87 2.46 -7.09 4.72
N LEU A 88 2.55 -7.55 3.48
CA LEU A 88 3.13 -6.77 2.39
C LEU A 88 2.02 -6.02 1.69
N ARG A 89 2.14 -4.69 1.58
CA ARG A 89 1.34 -3.87 0.68
C ARG A 89 2.17 -3.39 -0.49
N VAL A 90 1.56 -3.39 -1.66
CA VAL A 90 2.16 -2.94 -2.90
C VAL A 90 1.17 -2.12 -3.71
N ALA A 91 1.63 -1.02 -4.26
CA ALA A 91 0.86 -0.16 -5.15
C ALA A 91 1.80 0.57 -6.13
N PRO A 92 1.31 1.01 -7.30
CA PRO A 92 2.04 1.94 -8.16
C PRO A 92 2.43 3.21 -7.39
N GLU A 93 3.52 3.89 -7.79
CA GLU A 93 4.00 5.10 -7.11
C GLU A 93 2.97 6.25 -7.04
N SER A 94 1.99 6.26 -7.94
CA SER A 94 0.89 7.22 -7.93
C SER A 94 -0.17 6.97 -6.85
N GLU A 95 -0.11 5.83 -6.15
CA GLU A 95 -1.13 5.39 -5.20
C GLU A 95 -0.53 5.27 -3.78
N GLU A 96 -1.32 5.64 -2.78
CA GLU A 96 -0.93 5.50 -1.38
C GLU A 96 -1.12 4.04 -0.91
N LEU A 97 -0.11 3.48 -0.24
CA LEU A 97 -0.17 2.12 0.32
C LEU A 97 -1.20 1.93 1.45
N ARG A 98 -1.79 3.01 1.94
CA ARG A 98 -2.78 3.03 3.04
C ARG A 98 -2.28 2.38 4.35
N LEU A 99 -0.98 2.43 4.61
CA LEU A 99 -0.36 1.75 5.76
C LEU A 99 -0.97 2.16 7.12
N TRP A 100 -1.59 3.35 7.18
CA TRP A 100 -2.34 3.85 8.34
C TRP A 100 -3.49 2.92 8.78
N GLU A 101 -4.03 2.08 7.90
CA GLU A 101 -5.07 1.10 8.26
C GLU A 101 -4.57 -0.08 9.08
N LEU A 102 -3.26 -0.29 9.15
CA LEU A 102 -2.65 -1.43 9.83
C LEU A 102 -2.50 -1.23 11.34
N GLY A 103 -2.95 -0.09 11.89
CA GLY A 103 -2.83 0.21 13.32
C GLY A 103 -1.37 0.23 13.76
N LEU A 104 -0.54 0.94 13.01
CA LEU A 104 0.91 0.97 13.24
C LEU A 104 1.24 1.56 14.61
N PRO A 105 2.19 0.99 15.36
CA PRO A 105 2.67 1.57 16.61
C PRO A 105 3.52 2.82 16.35
N GLU A 106 3.84 3.54 17.43
CA GLU A 106 4.93 4.52 17.41
C GLU A 106 6.28 3.79 17.25
N TYR A 107 7.14 4.32 16.38
CA TYR A 107 8.44 3.74 16.08
C TYR A 107 9.54 4.59 16.69
N ASP A 108 10.44 3.93 17.42
CA ASP A 108 11.54 4.60 18.12
C ASP A 108 12.83 4.60 17.30
N GLN A 109 12.95 3.68 16.34
CA GLN A 109 14.14 3.50 15.53
C GLN A 109 13.82 3.57 14.05
N LEU A 110 14.63 4.33 13.30
CA LEU A 110 14.63 4.38 11.85
C LEU A 110 16.03 4.05 11.34
N THR A 111 16.13 3.01 10.53
CA THR A 111 17.35 2.63 9.81
C THR A 111 17.13 2.80 8.32
N VAL A 112 17.99 3.57 7.65
CA VAL A 112 17.97 3.72 6.19
C VAL A 112 19.21 3.05 5.63
N ARG A 113 19.04 2.09 4.74
CA ARG A 113 20.15 1.38 4.09
C ARG A 113 19.82 0.96 2.66
N PRO A 114 20.82 0.87 1.77
CA PRO A 114 20.61 0.28 0.47
C PRO A 114 20.50 -1.25 0.57
N VAL A 115 19.51 -1.84 -0.09
CA VAL A 115 19.39 -3.29 -0.30
C VAL A 115 19.22 -3.53 -1.79
N SER A 116 20.09 -4.35 -2.37
CA SER A 116 20.04 -4.69 -3.80
C SER A 116 19.90 -3.46 -4.71
N GLY A 117 20.66 -2.39 -4.42
CA GLY A 117 20.67 -1.14 -5.19
C GLY A 117 19.49 -0.19 -4.96
N VAL A 118 18.55 -0.53 -4.06
CA VAL A 118 17.40 0.33 -3.73
C VAL A 118 17.53 0.87 -2.32
N ARG A 119 17.18 2.14 -2.13
CA ARG A 119 17.06 2.75 -0.80
C ARG A 119 15.89 2.10 -0.05
N THR A 120 16.20 1.52 1.11
CA THR A 120 15.20 0.92 2.00
C THR A 120 15.17 1.66 3.32
N GLU A 121 13.99 1.75 3.90
CA GLU A 121 13.75 2.31 5.23
C GLU A 121 13.15 1.22 6.11
N LEU A 122 13.71 1.04 7.31
CA LEU A 122 13.22 0.10 8.31
C LEU A 122 12.92 0.86 9.58
N ARG A 123 11.66 0.85 10.00
CA ARG A 123 11.19 1.41 11.26
C ARG A 123 10.92 0.26 12.23
N GLN A 124 11.35 0.41 13.48
CA GLN A 124 11.18 -0.63 14.49
C GLN A 124 10.68 -0.02 15.80
N ALA A 125 9.79 -0.75 16.46
CA ALA A 125 9.23 -0.39 17.75
C ALA A 125 9.64 -1.42 18.81
N PRO A 126 9.71 -1.03 20.09
CA PRO A 126 9.83 -1.97 21.20
C PRO A 126 8.75 -3.05 21.13
N GLY A 127 9.10 -4.30 21.41
CA GLY A 127 8.18 -5.45 21.28
C GLY A 127 8.22 -6.16 19.92
N GLY A 128 9.15 -5.78 19.02
CA GLY A 128 9.45 -6.53 17.80
C GLY A 128 8.59 -6.18 16.59
N SER A 129 7.75 -5.16 16.70
CA SER A 129 7.01 -4.62 15.54
C SER A 129 7.96 -3.86 14.62
N ALA A 130 7.76 -4.00 13.31
CA ALA A 130 8.56 -3.32 12.32
C ALA A 130 7.77 -2.99 11.06
N LEU A 131 8.16 -1.90 10.40
CA LEU A 131 7.67 -1.49 9.09
C LEU A 131 8.85 -1.20 8.18
N ALA A 132 8.94 -1.94 7.08
CA ALA A 132 9.93 -1.69 6.06
C ALA A 132 9.29 -1.10 4.80
N CYS A 133 9.87 -0.04 4.26
CA CYS A 133 9.39 0.63 3.04
C CYS A 133 10.51 0.74 2.02
N TRP A 134 10.18 0.51 0.76
CA TRP A 134 11.11 0.72 -0.36
C TRP A 134 10.34 1.00 -1.66
N GLN A 135 11.06 1.43 -2.68
CA GLN A 135 10.50 1.75 -3.99
C GLN A 135 11.32 1.07 -5.07
N ARG A 136 10.66 0.43 -6.04
CA ARG A 136 11.33 -0.28 -7.12
C ARG A 136 10.43 -0.36 -8.34
N ASP A 137 11.01 -0.13 -9.50
CA ASP A 137 10.36 -0.34 -10.81
C ASP A 137 9.00 0.37 -10.97
N GLY A 138 8.83 1.57 -10.36
CA GLY A 138 7.57 2.32 -10.41
C GLY A 138 6.51 1.85 -9.42
N PHE A 139 6.88 1.05 -8.42
CA PHE A 139 6.02 0.58 -7.33
C PHE A 139 6.58 0.96 -5.96
N HIS A 140 5.65 1.29 -5.05
CA HIS A 140 5.91 1.40 -3.62
C HIS A 140 5.59 0.07 -2.93
N TYR A 141 6.41 -0.26 -1.94
CA TYR A 141 6.24 -1.44 -1.11
C TYR A 141 6.29 -1.06 0.36
N GLY A 142 5.42 -1.67 1.16
CA GLY A 142 5.41 -1.55 2.61
C GLY A 142 5.22 -2.93 3.24
N LEU A 143 6.22 -3.42 3.95
CA LEU A 143 6.18 -4.69 4.67
C LEU A 143 6.04 -4.41 6.16
N TYR A 144 4.87 -4.73 6.71
CA TYR A 144 4.57 -4.61 8.12
C TYR A 144 4.69 -5.96 8.83
N LEU A 145 5.40 -5.98 9.94
CA LEU A 145 5.57 -7.11 10.84
C LEU A 145 5.01 -6.68 12.21
N PRO A 146 3.84 -7.18 12.66
CA PRO A 146 3.25 -6.76 13.93
C PRO A 146 4.09 -7.16 15.14
N ALA A 147 4.75 -8.31 15.08
CA ALA A 147 5.65 -8.83 16.10
C ALA A 147 6.66 -9.79 15.47
N GLY A 148 7.84 -9.92 16.08
CA GLY A 148 8.89 -10.81 15.59
C GLY A 148 10.11 -10.80 16.48
N GLU A 149 11.00 -11.77 16.25
CA GLU A 149 12.30 -11.82 16.91
C GLU A 149 13.26 -10.74 16.40
N MET A 150 14.28 -10.45 17.21
CA MET A 150 15.36 -9.54 16.83
C MET A 150 16.01 -10.00 15.51
N GLY A 151 16.11 -9.07 14.56
CA GLY A 151 16.73 -9.34 13.26
C GLY A 151 15.79 -9.96 12.21
N LEU A 152 14.61 -10.48 12.58
CA LEU A 152 13.64 -11.02 11.63
C LEU A 152 13.19 -9.96 10.62
N ALA A 153 12.84 -8.76 11.09
CA ALA A 153 12.43 -7.66 10.22
C ALA A 153 13.52 -7.25 9.20
N GLY A 154 14.78 -7.22 9.64
CA GLY A 154 15.92 -6.89 8.78
C GLY A 154 16.16 -7.94 7.70
N SER A 155 16.10 -9.23 8.06
CA SER A 155 16.28 -10.34 7.10
C SER A 155 15.12 -10.45 6.11
N LEU A 156 13.88 -10.22 6.56
CA LEU A 156 12.72 -10.15 5.69
C LEU A 156 12.84 -8.99 4.72
N LEU A 157 13.18 -7.78 5.19
CA LEU A 157 13.42 -6.63 4.31
C LEU A 157 14.45 -6.95 3.23
N GLU A 158 15.58 -7.56 3.60
CA GLU A 158 16.62 -7.92 2.63
C GLU A 158 16.09 -8.82 1.51
N ARG A 159 15.33 -9.85 1.87
CA ARG A 159 14.76 -10.82 0.93
C ARG A 159 13.65 -10.22 0.08
N PHE A 160 12.70 -9.51 0.70
CA PHE A 160 11.60 -8.88 -0.03
C PHE A 160 12.09 -7.77 -0.96
N ALA A 161 13.00 -6.90 -0.51
CA ALA A 161 13.56 -5.88 -1.37
C ALA A 161 14.46 -6.49 -2.46
N ALA A 162 15.11 -7.64 -2.25
CA ALA A 162 15.87 -8.32 -3.30
C ALA A 162 14.96 -8.98 -4.36
N ASP A 163 13.93 -9.70 -3.95
CA ASP A 163 13.21 -10.65 -4.82
C ASP A 163 11.83 -10.19 -5.26
N CYS A 164 11.19 -9.27 -4.52
CA CYS A 164 9.84 -8.83 -4.84
C CYS A 164 9.82 -8.01 -6.13
N ARG A 165 8.97 -8.39 -7.08
CA ARG A 165 8.81 -7.72 -8.37
C ARG A 165 7.35 -7.57 -8.72
N CYS A 166 7.02 -6.46 -9.36
CA CYS A 166 5.72 -6.21 -9.94
C CYS A 166 5.87 -5.83 -11.40
N ALA A 167 4.85 -6.15 -12.20
CA ALA A 167 4.77 -5.75 -13.59
C ALA A 167 3.43 -5.08 -13.85
N VAL A 168 3.47 -3.97 -14.58
CA VAL A 168 2.26 -3.36 -15.14
C VAL A 168 1.77 -4.25 -16.28
N THR A 169 0.50 -4.61 -16.21
CA THR A 169 -0.22 -5.40 -17.21
C THR A 169 -1.25 -4.47 -17.83
N ARG A 170 -0.88 -3.90 -18.98
CA ARG A 170 -1.79 -3.10 -19.81
C ARG A 170 -2.78 -3.98 -20.56
#